data_AF-A0A1W1YXI5-F1
#
_entry.id   AF-A0A1W1YXI5-F1
#
_cell.length_a   1.000
_cell.length_b   1.000
_cell.length_c   1.000
_cell.angle_alpha   90.00
_cell.angle_beta   90.00
_cell.angle_gamma   90.00
#
_symmetry.space_group_name_H-M   'P 1'
#
loop_
_entity.id
_entity.type
_entity.pdbx_description
1 polymer ?
#
loop_
_entity_poly.entity_id
_entity_poly.type
_entity_poly.pdbx_seq_one_letter_code
_entity_poly.pdbx_strand_id
1 'polypeptide(L)'
;MSDEMINNPEGFDPEEDPNALTEGDIIEMVGEDGETVSFIFVDALEYEGDVYLALAEPEEDDAVFFLKIEQDEDGNDVYNAPDEELEDILFQRFTEMRGKEEE
;
A
#
# COMPACT_ATOMS: atom_id res chain seq x y z
N MET A 1 3.65 19.28 -44.74
CA MET A 1 4.26 19.80 -43.51
C MET A 1 3.20 19.55 -42.45
N SER A 2 2.95 18.30 -42.04
CA SER A 2 3.84 17.31 -41.38
C SER A 2 4.11 17.73 -39.93
N ASP A 3 3.71 16.82 -39.03
CA ASP A 3 3.91 16.73 -37.57
C ASP A 3 3.07 17.70 -36.71
N GLU A 4 2.30 17.25 -35.72
CA GLU A 4 2.46 16.11 -34.77
C GLU A 4 1.04 15.58 -34.43
N MET A 5 0.67 14.31 -34.66
CA MET A 5 0.86 13.16 -33.75
C MET A 5 0.38 13.48 -32.32
N ILE A 6 -0.52 12.77 -31.63
CA ILE A 6 -1.12 11.42 -31.72
C ILE A 6 -2.37 11.42 -30.81
N ASN A 7 -3.34 10.56 -31.15
CA ASN A 7 -4.47 10.19 -30.30
C ASN A 7 -4.02 9.52 -29.00
N ASN A 8 -4.64 9.78 -27.85
CA ASN A 8 -5.33 8.73 -27.07
C ASN A 8 -6.09 9.34 -25.88
N PRO A 9 -7.17 8.70 -25.40
CA PRO A 9 -8.02 9.16 -24.33
C PRO A 9 -7.27 8.99 -23.00
N GLU A 10 -7.88 9.49 -21.93
CA GLU A 10 -7.56 9.27 -20.52
C GLU A 10 -7.24 7.79 -20.23
N GLY A 11 -6.02 7.39 -20.59
CA GLY A 11 -5.38 6.17 -20.19
C GLY A 11 -4.98 6.41 -18.76
N PHE A 12 -5.66 5.71 -17.86
CA PHE A 12 -5.09 5.37 -16.58
C PHE A 12 -3.82 4.57 -16.87
N ASP A 13 -2.71 5.29 -17.09
CA ASP A 13 -1.36 4.77 -17.14
C ASP A 13 -0.90 4.68 -15.68
N PRO A 14 -0.85 3.48 -15.07
CA PRO A 14 -0.38 3.32 -13.69
C PRO A 14 1.10 3.72 -13.51
N GLU A 15 1.80 4.07 -14.60
CA GLU A 15 3.18 4.57 -14.60
C GLU A 15 3.30 6.10 -14.42
N GLU A 16 2.20 6.87 -14.39
CA GLU A 16 2.22 8.34 -14.25
C GLU A 16 1.78 8.89 -12.88
N ASP A 17 1.49 8.04 -11.89
CA ASP A 17 1.23 8.51 -10.52
C ASP A 17 2.56 8.49 -9.72
N PRO A 18 3.22 9.64 -9.50
CA PRO A 18 4.50 9.69 -8.80
C PRO A 18 4.39 9.31 -7.31
N ASN A 19 3.18 9.11 -6.80
CA ASN A 19 2.89 8.66 -5.45
C ASN A 19 2.46 7.18 -5.39
N ALA A 20 2.47 6.45 -6.51
CA ALA A 20 2.21 5.02 -6.50
C ALA A 20 3.32 4.30 -5.73
N LEU A 21 2.97 3.70 -4.59
CA LEU A 21 3.89 2.90 -3.77
C LEU A 21 4.30 1.64 -4.54
N THR A 22 5.61 1.36 -4.59
CA THR A 22 6.17 0.16 -5.23
C THR A 22 6.84 -0.75 -4.22
N GLU A 23 6.79 -2.08 -4.42
CA GLU A 23 7.40 -3.04 -3.49
C GLU A 23 8.87 -2.66 -3.21
N GLY A 24 9.20 -2.47 -1.92
CA GLY A 24 10.50 -2.00 -1.44
C GLY A 24 10.57 -0.50 -1.12
N ASP A 25 9.54 0.30 -1.41
CA ASP A 25 9.48 1.70 -0.99
C ASP A 25 9.51 1.85 0.53
N ILE A 26 10.22 2.87 1.02
CA ILE A 26 10.27 3.17 2.47
C ILE A 26 9.22 4.22 2.77
N ILE A 27 8.24 3.87 3.60
CA ILE A 27 7.19 4.75 4.09
C ILE A 27 7.55 5.22 5.48
N GLU A 28 7.75 6.52 5.65
CA GLU A 28 7.96 7.16 6.94
C GLU A 28 6.63 7.70 7.47
N MET A 29 6.16 7.13 8.58
CA MET A 29 4.96 7.57 9.27
C MET A 29 5.32 8.32 10.55
N VAL A 30 4.58 9.37 10.84
CA VAL A 30 4.75 10.16 12.06
C VAL A 30 3.61 9.80 13.01
N GLY A 31 3.95 9.17 14.13
CA GLY A 31 3.00 8.86 15.18
C GLY A 31 2.54 10.11 15.94
N GLU A 32 1.50 9.98 16.77
CA GLU A 32 0.93 11.10 17.53
C GLU A 32 1.91 11.73 18.54
N ASP A 33 2.90 10.99 19.02
CA ASP A 33 3.97 11.53 19.89
C ASP A 33 4.99 12.39 19.11
N GLY A 34 4.93 12.38 17.78
CA GLY A 34 5.90 13.00 16.89
C GLY A 34 7.10 12.11 16.56
N GLU A 35 7.09 10.85 17.02
CA GLU A 35 8.09 9.85 16.63
C GLU A 35 7.84 9.39 15.19
N THR A 36 8.92 9.34 14.40
CA THR A 36 8.86 8.84 13.02
C THR A 36 9.24 7.36 13.01
N VAL A 37 8.38 6.53 12.43
CA VAL A 37 8.60 5.10 12.23
C VAL A 37 8.65 4.84 10.73
N SER A 38 9.64 4.06 10.30
CA SER A 38 9.83 3.70 8.89
C SER A 38 9.41 2.26 8.64
N PHE A 39 8.67 2.04 7.57
CA PHE A 39 8.25 0.73 7.11
C PHE A 39 8.62 0.52 5.65
N ILE A 40 8.75 -0.72 5.23
CA ILE A 40 8.97 -1.11 3.83
C ILE A 40 7.63 -1.53 3.25
N PHE A 41 7.21 -0.89 2.18
CA PHE A 41 6.02 -1.29 1.44
C PHE A 41 6.26 -2.65 0.77
N VAL A 42 5.38 -3.60 1.07
CA VAL A 42 5.46 -4.94 0.49
C VAL A 42 4.42 -5.07 -0.61
N ASP A 43 3.15 -4.82 -0.31
CA ASP A 43 2.07 -4.95 -1.29
C ASP A 43 0.79 -4.22 -0.80
N ALA A 44 -0.22 -4.12 -1.65
CA ALA A 44 -1.54 -3.58 -1.31
C ALA A 44 -2.63 -4.63 -1.50
N LEU A 45 -3.41 -4.86 -0.45
CA LEU A 45 -4.50 -5.83 -0.42
C LEU A 45 -5.86 -5.12 -0.34
N GLU A 46 -6.77 -5.43 -1.27
CA GLU A 46 -8.16 -4.98 -1.20
C GLU A 46 -9.01 -6.01 -0.45
N TYR A 47 -9.75 -5.57 0.56
CA TYR A 47 -10.67 -6.42 1.32
C TYR A 47 -11.95 -5.65 1.68
N GLU A 48 -13.11 -6.25 1.37
CA GLU A 48 -14.45 -5.65 1.57
C GLU A 48 -14.65 -4.24 0.97
N GLY A 49 -13.85 -3.88 -0.03
CA GLY A 49 -13.89 -2.57 -0.71
C GLY A 49 -13.00 -1.51 -0.07
N ASP A 50 -12.26 -1.86 0.99
CA ASP A 50 -11.21 -1.05 1.59
C ASP A 50 -9.82 -1.55 1.13
N VAL A 51 -8.85 -0.63 1.09
CA VAL A 51 -7.46 -0.93 0.70
C VAL A 51 -6.55 -0.91 1.93
N TYR A 52 -5.80 -2.00 2.10
CA TYR A 52 -4.86 -2.21 3.18
C TYR A 52 -3.45 -2.35 2.61
N LEU A 53 -2.49 -1.59 3.12
CA LEU A 53 -1.09 -1.74 2.77
C LEU A 53 -0.44 -2.78 3.67
N ALA A 54 0.22 -3.76 3.06
CA ALA A 54 1.12 -4.69 3.71
C ALA A 54 2.50 -4.03 3.83
N LEU A 55 2.99 -3.87 5.05
CA LEU A 55 4.20 -3.14 5.39
C LEU A 55 5.11 -4.02 6.24
N ALA A 56 6.40 -4.07 5.94
CA ALA A 56 7.38 -4.78 6.75
C ALA A 56 8.23 -3.81 7.57
N GLU A 57 8.70 -4.24 8.73
CA GLU A 57 9.71 -3.48 9.47
C GLU A 57 11.09 -3.63 8.80
N PRO A 58 11.87 -2.54 8.68
CA PRO A 58 13.20 -2.62 8.09
C PRO A 58 14.21 -3.37 8.95
N GLU A 59 13.94 -3.51 10.26
CA GLU A 59 14.81 -4.20 11.22
C GLU A 59 14.36 -5.65 11.49
N GLU A 60 13.11 -6.01 11.19
CA GLU A 60 12.54 -7.34 11.41
C GLU A 60 12.00 -7.94 10.10
N ASP A 61 12.78 -8.86 9.49
CA ASP A 61 12.48 -9.47 8.18
C ASP A 61 11.15 -10.26 8.12
N ASP A 62 10.61 -10.70 9.25
CA ASP A 62 9.44 -11.61 9.31
C ASP A 62 8.15 -10.94 9.83
N ALA A 63 8.19 -9.66 10.20
CA ALA A 63 7.03 -8.95 10.73
C ALA A 63 6.36 -8.10 9.64
N VAL A 64 5.13 -8.48 9.25
CA VAL A 64 4.29 -7.72 8.31
C VAL A 64 3.08 -7.15 9.05
N PHE A 65 2.89 -5.85 8.88
CA PHE A 65 1.79 -5.05 9.42
C PHE A 65 0.84 -4.67 8.31
N PHE A 66 -0.45 -4.58 8.62
CA PHE A 66 -1.45 -4.08 7.69
C PHE A 66 -1.98 -2.74 8.17
N LEU A 67 -2.00 -1.74 7.29
CA LEU A 67 -2.61 -0.45 7.59
C LEU A 67 -3.64 -0.10 6.52
N LYS A 68 -4.84 0.25 6.97
CA LYS A 68 -5.90 0.78 6.12
C LYS A 68 -5.56 2.21 5.71
N ILE A 69 -5.67 2.52 4.43
CA ILE A 69 -5.61 3.91 3.95
C ILE A 69 -7.01 4.52 4.01
N GLU A 70 -7.15 5.63 4.72
CA GLU A 70 -8.34 6.46 4.75
C GLU A 70 -7.97 7.91 4.42
N GLN A 71 -8.89 8.68 3.83
CA GLN A 71 -8.67 10.11 3.64
C GLN A 71 -9.42 10.90 4.70
N ASP A 72 -8.72 11.82 5.34
CA ASP A 72 -9.32 12.76 6.30
C ASP A 72 -10.05 13.92 5.58
N GLU A 73 -10.71 14.81 6.33
CA GLU A 73 -11.47 15.96 5.82
C GLU A 73 -10.62 16.93 4.97
N ASP A 74 -9.31 16.98 5.22
CA ASP A 74 -8.34 17.76 4.45
C ASP A 74 -7.79 17.04 3.20
N GLY A 75 -8.21 15.78 2.96
CA GLY A 75 -7.76 14.97 1.83
C GLY A 75 -6.35 14.39 2.00
N ASN A 76 -5.85 14.34 3.24
CA ASN A 76 -4.58 13.68 3.56
C ASN A 76 -4.83 12.20 3.83
N ASP A 77 -3.90 11.35 3.38
CA ASP A 77 -3.92 9.92 3.67
C ASP A 77 -3.57 9.67 5.14
N VAL A 78 -4.44 8.93 5.82
CA VAL A 78 -4.33 8.49 7.21
C VAL A 78 -4.27 6.98 7.22
N TYR A 79 -3.30 6.44 7.96
CA TYR A 79 -3.05 5.02 8.05
C TYR A 79 -3.56 4.49 9.39
N ASN A 80 -4.61 3.66 9.34
CA ASN A 80 -5.23 3.08 10.54
C ASN A 80 -4.96 1.59 10.64
N ALA A 81 -4.53 1.13 11.80
CA ALA A 81 -4.38 -0.29 12.07
C ALA A 81 -5.77 -0.96 12.14
N PRO A 82 -5.96 -2.11 11.48
CA PRO A 82 -7.20 -2.87 11.55
C PRO A 82 -7.38 -3.54 12.91
N ASP A 83 -8.60 -4.00 13.21
CA ASP A 83 -8.88 -4.84 14.38
C ASP A 83 -8.17 -6.21 14.27
N GLU A 84 -7.88 -6.84 15.41
CA GLU A 84 -7.16 -8.14 15.49
C GLU A 84 -7.79 -9.24 14.62
N GLU A 85 -9.13 -9.31 14.53
CA GLU A 85 -9.83 -10.30 13.70
C GLU A 85 -9.60 -10.07 12.20
N LEU A 86 -9.57 -8.79 11.79
CA LEU A 86 -9.34 -8.41 10.41
C LEU A 86 -7.88 -8.60 10.04
N GLU A 87 -6.95 -8.28 10.95
CA GLU A 87 -5.52 -8.50 10.76
C GLU A 87 -5.21 -9.97 10.42
N ASP A 88 -5.79 -10.94 11.14
CA ASP A 88 -5.60 -12.37 10.88
C ASP A 88 -6.14 -12.76 9.48
N ILE A 89 -7.30 -12.22 9.09
CA ILE A 89 -7.88 -12.43 7.75
C ILE A 89 -6.98 -11.84 6.66
N LEU A 90 -6.50 -10.60 6.84
CA LEU A 90 -5.62 -9.93 5.88
C LEU A 90 -4.30 -10.68 5.74
N PHE A 91 -3.71 -11.12 6.85
CA PHE A 91 -2.48 -11.92 6.85
C PHE A 91 -2.68 -13.26 6.13
N GLN A 92 -3.80 -13.96 6.39
CA GLN A 92 -4.15 -15.18 5.68
C GLN A 92 -4.28 -14.92 4.17
N ARG A 93 -5.00 -13.88 3.77
CA ARG A 93 -5.18 -13.50 2.36
C ARG A 93 -3.87 -13.14 1.68
N PHE A 94 -3.04 -12.35 2.35
CA PHE A 94 -1.72 -11.98 1.88
C PHE A 94 -0.83 -13.22 1.69
N THR A 95 -0.83 -14.12 2.67
CA THR A 95 -0.12 -15.41 2.59
C THR A 95 -0.69 -16.30 1.49
N GLU A 96 -2.00 -16.35 1.27
CA GLU A 96 -2.60 -17.09 0.16
C GLU A 96 -2.26 -16.49 -1.21
N MET A 97 -2.10 -15.17 -1.28
CA MET A 97 -1.71 -14.45 -2.50
C MET A 97 -0.24 -14.72 -2.85
N ARG A 98 0.66 -14.64 -1.85
CA ARG A 98 2.11 -14.86 -2.01
C ARG A 98 2.49 -16.35 -2.06
N GLY A 99 1.83 -17.18 -1.25
CA GLY A 99 2.06 -18.62 -1.15
C GLY A 99 1.47 -19.44 -2.30
N LYS A 100 0.68 -18.83 -3.19
CA LYS A 100 0.25 -19.46 -4.45
C LYS A 100 1.39 -19.72 -5.44
N GLU A 101 2.63 -19.37 -5.10
CA GLU A 101 3.83 -19.80 -5.82
C GLU A 101 4.34 -21.21 -5.44
N GLU A 102 3.72 -21.91 -4.48
CA GLU A 102 4.05 -23.31 -4.13
C GLU A 102 2.87 -24.29 -4.38
N GLU A 103 2.60 -24.61 -5.66
CA GLU A 103 2.11 -25.95 -6.07
C GLU A 103 2.64 -26.36 -7.47
#